data_AF-A0AA87YYJ8-F1
#
_entry.id   AF-A0AA87YYJ8-F1
#
_cell.length_a   1.000
_cell.length_b   1.000
_cell.length_c   1.000
_cell.angle_alpha   90.00
_cell.angle_beta   90.00
_cell.angle_gamma   90.00
#
_symmetry.space_group_name_H-M   'P 1'
#
loop_
_entity.id
_entity.type
_entity.pdbx_description
1 polymer ?
#
loop_
_entity_poly.entity_id
_entity_poly.type
_entity_poly.pdbx_seq_one_letter_code
_entity_poly.pdbx_strand_id
1 'polypeptide(L)'
;MDEDRDAALVFYGMQPLLFDGTRRTVSLTGWLYDMELIFRICHIEARLHVLLATQCLAVDARIWWITIGEPVMPGGTWADFCALITARYGPLPDEDANMPYRDLEI
;
A
#
# COMPACT_ATOMS: atom_id res chain seq x y z
N MET A 1 -26.35 -1.97 0.06
CA MET A 1 -25.61 -2.45 1.26
C MET A 1 -24.92 -3.78 0.97
N ASP A 2 -25.47 -4.64 0.09
CA ASP A 2 -24.85 -5.91 -0.27
C ASP A 2 -23.66 -5.80 -1.24
N GLU A 3 -23.65 -4.81 -2.14
CA GLU A 3 -22.58 -4.64 -3.14
C GLU A 3 -21.19 -4.37 -2.54
N ASP A 4 -21.10 -3.57 -1.47
CA ASP A 4 -19.82 -3.30 -0.77
C ASP A 4 -19.27 -4.55 -0.09
N ARG A 5 -20.18 -5.36 0.45
CA ARG A 5 -19.84 -6.64 1.07
C ARG A 5 -19.35 -7.64 0.02
N ASP A 6 -20.00 -7.69 -1.14
CA ASP A 6 -19.61 -8.56 -2.24
C ASP A 6 -18.24 -8.15 -2.80
N ALA A 7 -18.00 -6.84 -2.97
CA ALA A 7 -16.70 -6.31 -3.35
C ALA A 7 -15.60 -6.72 -2.35
N ALA A 8 -15.88 -6.64 -1.04
CA ALA A 8 -14.95 -7.09 -0.01
C ALA A 8 -14.69 -8.61 -0.08
N LEU A 9 -15.73 -9.43 -0.28
CA LEU A 9 -15.59 -10.87 -0.41
C LEU A 9 -14.73 -11.26 -1.62
N VAL A 10 -14.97 -10.63 -2.77
CA VAL A 10 -14.17 -10.83 -3.98
C VAL A 10 -12.72 -10.42 -3.74
N PHE A 11 -12.50 -9.24 -3.13
CA PHE A 11 -11.16 -8.75 -2.80
C PHE A 11 -10.40 -9.73 -1.90
N TYR A 12 -11.00 -10.20 -0.80
CA TYR A 12 -10.35 -11.18 0.09
C TYR A 12 -10.18 -12.56 -0.56
N GLY A 13 -11.04 -12.91 -1.53
CA GLY A 13 -10.88 -14.12 -2.34
C GLY A 13 -9.60 -14.14 -3.17
N MET A 14 -9.05 -12.96 -3.52
CA MET A 14 -7.77 -12.82 -4.21
C MET A 14 -6.54 -12.96 -3.30
N GLN A 15 -6.75 -13.14 -2.00
CA GLN A 15 -5.69 -13.27 -0.98
C GLN A 15 -4.67 -12.12 -1.01
N PRO A 16 -5.12 -10.87 -0.82
CA PRO A 16 -4.26 -9.68 -0.84
C PRO A 16 -3.15 -9.79 0.22
N LEU A 17 -1.94 -9.42 -0.16
CA LEU A 17 -0.79 -9.44 0.75
C LEU A 17 -0.95 -8.41 1.88
N LEU A 18 -0.45 -8.78 3.07
CA LEU A 18 -0.39 -7.86 4.19
C LEU A 18 0.86 -6.99 4.10
N PHE A 19 0.74 -5.72 4.48
CA PHE A 19 1.86 -4.79 4.59
C PHE A 19 2.08 -4.38 6.04
N ASP A 20 3.22 -4.78 6.61
CA ASP A 20 3.57 -4.53 8.00
C ASP A 20 4.31 -3.19 8.23
N GLY A 21 4.68 -2.48 7.16
CA GLY A 21 5.46 -1.24 7.23
C GLY A 21 6.97 -1.46 7.26
N THR A 22 7.44 -2.71 7.16
CA THR A 22 8.86 -3.05 7.13
C THR A 22 9.30 -3.44 5.73
N ARG A 23 10.50 -3.03 5.31
CA ARG A 23 11.08 -3.45 4.02
C ARG A 23 11.52 -4.92 3.99
N ARG A 24 11.29 -5.68 5.06
CA ARG A 24 11.84 -7.04 5.22
C ARG A 24 10.96 -8.13 4.61
N THR A 25 9.65 -7.89 4.52
CA THR A 25 8.67 -8.90 4.11
C THR A 25 8.14 -8.61 2.71
N VAL A 26 7.57 -7.42 2.50
CA VAL A 26 7.01 -7.00 1.21
C VAL A 26 7.46 -5.57 0.91
N SER A 27 7.97 -5.33 -0.29
CA SER A 27 8.29 -3.96 -0.72
C SER A 27 7.01 -3.15 -0.87
N LEU A 28 7.00 -1.88 -0.43
CA LEU A 28 5.84 -1.01 -0.57
C LEU A 28 5.37 -0.93 -2.02
N THR A 29 6.30 -0.77 -2.97
CA THR A 29 5.99 -0.68 -4.41
C THR A 29 5.29 -1.94 -4.92
N GLY A 30 5.78 -3.13 -4.54
CA GLY A 30 5.16 -4.40 -4.91
C GLY A 30 3.76 -4.53 -4.32
N TRP A 31 3.61 -4.18 -3.03
CA TRP A 31 2.31 -4.20 -2.37
C TRP A 31 1.29 -3.27 -3.02
N LEU A 32 1.67 -2.02 -3.35
CA LEU A 32 0.79 -1.08 -4.04
C LEU A 32 0.39 -1.60 -5.42
N TYR A 33 1.34 -2.15 -6.17
CA TYR A 33 1.06 -2.76 -7.48
C TYR A 33 0.06 -3.92 -7.37
N ASP A 34 0.22 -4.80 -6.37
CA ASP A 34 -0.69 -5.93 -6.16
C ASP A 34 -2.11 -5.46 -5.82
N MET A 35 -2.26 -4.42 -4.99
CA MET A 35 -3.57 -3.83 -4.69
C MET A 35 -4.23 -3.26 -5.95
N GLU A 36 -3.50 -2.48 -6.74
CA GLU A 36 -4.01 -1.93 -8.00
C GLU A 36 -4.41 -3.01 -9.01
N LEU A 37 -3.63 -4.09 -9.07
CA LEU A 37 -3.92 -5.23 -9.92
C LEU A 37 -5.22 -5.92 -9.51
N ILE A 38 -5.42 -6.16 -8.21
CA ILE A 38 -6.66 -6.75 -7.67
C ILE A 38 -7.85 -5.83 -7.96
N PHE A 39 -7.73 -4.53 -7.66
CA PHE A 39 -8.81 -3.57 -7.92
C PHE A 39 -9.26 -3.57 -9.38
N ARG A 40 -8.29 -3.65 -10.31
CA ARG A 40 -8.56 -3.70 -11.74
C ARG A 40 -9.19 -5.02 -12.18
N ILE A 41 -8.67 -6.17 -11.73
CA ILE A 41 -9.19 -7.50 -12.12
C ILE A 41 -10.61 -7.71 -11.60
N CYS A 42 -10.87 -7.28 -10.36
CA CYS A 42 -12.14 -7.49 -9.69
C CYS A 42 -13.16 -6.36 -9.93
N HIS A 43 -12.81 -5.36 -10.75
CA HIS A 43 -13.64 -4.19 -11.03
C HIS A 43 -14.13 -3.47 -9.76
N ILE A 44 -13.28 -3.36 -8.75
CA ILE A 44 -13.62 -2.71 -7.47
C ILE A 44 -13.77 -1.21 -7.68
N GLU A 45 -14.85 -0.63 -7.15
CA GLU A 45 -15.11 0.81 -7.21
C GLU A 45 -14.03 1.62 -6.48
N ALA A 46 -13.62 2.75 -7.07
CA ALA A 46 -12.56 3.61 -6.54
C ALA A 46 -12.80 4.07 -5.09
N ARG A 47 -14.06 4.29 -4.70
CA ARG A 47 -14.40 4.69 -3.31
C ARG A 47 -14.06 3.62 -2.27
N LEU A 48 -13.88 2.36 -2.67
CA LEU A 48 -13.56 1.24 -1.79
C LEU A 48 -12.07 0.94 -1.72
N HIS A 49 -11.25 1.48 -2.63
CA HIS A 49 -9.82 1.12 -2.74
C HIS A 49 -9.06 1.38 -1.44
N VAL A 50 -9.18 2.59 -0.88
CA VAL A 50 -8.52 2.95 0.38
C VAL A 50 -9.05 2.11 1.53
N LEU A 51 -10.36 1.92 1.61
CA LEU A 51 -10.99 1.11 2.67
C LEU A 51 -10.45 -0.33 2.66
N LEU A 52 -10.40 -0.98 1.50
CA LEU A 52 -9.94 -2.37 1.38
C LEU A 52 -8.43 -2.49 1.59
N ALA A 53 -7.62 -1.63 1.00
CA ALA A 53 -6.17 -1.66 1.16
C ALA A 53 -5.74 -1.42 2.62
N THR A 54 -6.42 -0.51 3.33
CA THR A 54 -6.10 -0.22 4.73
C THR A 54 -6.41 -1.39 5.67
N GLN A 55 -7.35 -2.28 5.31
CA GLN A 55 -7.56 -3.53 6.04
C GLN A 55 -6.38 -4.50 5.92
N CYS A 56 -5.60 -4.41 4.83
CA CYS A 56 -4.40 -5.20 4.60
C CYS A 56 -3.14 -4.62 5.26
N LEU A 57 -3.25 -3.49 5.97
CA LEU A 57 -2.16 -3.01 6.82
C LEU A 57 -2.06 -3.87 8.09
N ALA A 58 -0.84 -4.20 8.47
CA ALA A 58 -0.51 -4.98 9.65
C ALA A 58 0.47 -4.23 10.55
N VAL A 59 0.53 -4.64 11.82
CA VAL A 59 1.52 -4.19 12.82
C VAL A 59 1.72 -2.65 12.79
N ASP A 60 2.92 -2.19 12.45
CA ASP A 60 3.30 -0.77 12.52
C ASP A 60 2.52 0.08 11.51
N ALA A 61 2.29 -0.44 10.30
CA ALA A 61 1.53 0.26 9.28
C ALA A 61 0.06 0.46 9.68
N ARG A 62 -0.55 -0.53 10.35
CA ARG A 62 -1.91 -0.40 10.86
C ARG A 62 -2.00 0.64 11.96
N ILE A 63 -1.08 0.61 12.92
CA ILE A 63 -1.05 1.56 14.04
C ILE A 63 -0.87 2.98 13.52
N TRP A 64 0.07 3.18 12.59
CA TRP A 64 0.28 4.49 11.96
C TRP A 64 -0.96 4.98 11.20
N TRP A 65 -1.63 4.11 10.44
CA TRP A 65 -2.81 4.50 9.69
C TRP A 65 -3.92 5.01 10.62
N ILE A 66 -4.26 4.26 11.67
CA ILE A 66 -5.33 4.64 12.61
C ILE A 66 -4.98 5.92 13.38
N THR A 67 -3.72 6.13 13.74
CA THR A 67 -3.31 7.24 14.61
C THR A 67 -3.02 8.53 13.85
N ILE A 68 -2.53 8.44 12.61
CA ILE A 68 -2.04 9.57 11.84
C ILE A 68 -2.67 9.57 10.45
N GLY A 69 -2.60 8.46 9.71
CA GLY A 69 -3.00 8.39 8.31
C GLY A 69 -4.46 8.76 8.04
N GLU A 70 -5.40 8.11 8.71
CA GLU A 70 -6.84 8.35 8.57
C GLU A 70 -7.24 9.77 9.00
N PRO A 71 -6.79 10.30 10.16
CA PRO A 71 -7.05 11.68 10.55
C PRO A 71 -6.55 12.75 9.55
N VAL A 72 -5.41 12.53 8.90
CA VAL A 72 -4.85 13.50 7.93
C VAL A 72 -5.45 13.37 6.52
N MET A 73 -6.19 12.29 6.25
CA MET A 73 -6.73 11.98 4.92
C MET A 73 -8.21 11.54 4.95
N PRO A 74 -9.13 12.37 5.46
CA PRO A 74 -10.55 12.02 5.52
C PRO A 74 -11.15 11.98 4.11
N GLY A 75 -11.56 10.78 3.67
CA GLY A 75 -12.17 10.60 2.35
C GLY A 75 -11.23 10.84 1.17
N GLY A 76 -9.92 10.71 1.37
CA GLY A 76 -8.94 10.82 0.29
C GLY A 76 -9.08 9.74 -0.78
N THR A 77 -8.54 10.02 -1.95
CA THR A 77 -8.52 9.08 -3.08
C THR A 77 -7.41 8.03 -2.90
N TRP A 78 -7.44 6.99 -3.74
CA TRP A 78 -6.34 6.03 -3.82
C TRP A 78 -4.98 6.72 -4.09
N ALA A 79 -4.97 7.74 -4.94
CA ALA A 79 -3.75 8.50 -5.25
C ALA A 79 -3.21 9.25 -4.02
N ASP A 80 -4.10 9.87 -3.23
CA ASP A 80 -3.72 10.55 -1.98
C ASP A 80 -3.14 9.55 -0.98
N PHE A 81 -3.75 8.37 -0.88
CA PHE A 81 -3.26 7.28 -0.04
C PHE A 81 -1.87 6.81 -0.48
N CYS A 82 -1.68 6.54 -1.77
CA CYS A 82 -0.38 6.13 -2.33
C CYS A 82 0.72 7.16 -2.03
N ALA A 83 0.42 8.45 -2.20
CA ALA A 83 1.37 9.52 -1.89
C ALA A 83 1.73 9.53 -0.39
N LEU A 84 0.72 9.42 0.49
CA LEU A 84 0.90 9.47 1.93
C LEU A 84 1.67 8.26 2.47
N ILE A 85 1.32 7.04 2.04
CA ILE A 85 2.01 5.82 2.49
C ILE A 85 3.43 5.75 1.93
N THR A 86 3.66 6.26 0.72
CA THR A 86 5.01 6.36 0.12
C THR A 86 5.87 7.38 0.85
N ALA A 87 5.31 8.53 1.25
CA ALA A 87 6.04 9.49 2.07
C ALA A 87 6.48 8.91 3.43
N ARG A 88 5.71 7.94 3.95
CA ARG A 88 5.99 7.29 5.25
C ARG A 88 6.96 6.12 5.16
N TYR A 89 6.75 5.21 4.20
CA TYR A 89 7.40 3.90 4.12
C TYR A 89 8.21 3.67 2.84
N GLY A 90 8.18 4.63 1.91
CA GLY A 90 8.95 4.58 0.68
C GLY A 90 10.46 4.55 0.92
N PRO A 91 11.25 4.30 -0.14
CA PRO A 91 12.68 4.58 -0.12
C PRO A 91 12.90 6.03 0.32
N LEU A 92 13.88 6.25 1.20
CA LEU A 92 14.36 7.62 1.42
C LEU A 92 14.95 8.09 0.09
N PRO A 93 14.76 9.36 -0.29
CA PRO A 93 15.50 9.91 -1.42
C PRO A 93 16.99 9.77 -1.12
N ASP A 94 17.64 8.87 -1.86
CA ASP A 94 19.07 8.60 -1.94
C ASP A 94 19.79 8.01 -0.71
N GLU A 95 19.54 6.73 -0.41
CA GLU A 95 20.64 5.85 0.06
C GLU A 95 21.38 5.16 -1.11
N ASP A 96 20.78 5.10 -2.32
CA ASP A 96 21.38 4.45 -3.50
C ASP A 96 22.09 5.41 -4.48
N ALA A 97 21.86 6.72 -4.43
CA ALA A 97 22.61 7.66 -5.29
C ALA A 97 24.06 7.91 -4.85
N ASN A 98 24.48 7.31 -3.72
CA ASN A 98 25.85 7.40 -3.21
C ASN A 98 26.56 6.03 -3.14
N MET A 99 26.22 5.09 -4.03
CA MET A 99 27.10 3.96 -4.32
C MET A 99 28.14 4.43 -5.35
N PRO A 100 29.35 4.89 -4.96
CA PRO A 100 30.41 5.06 -5.94
C PRO A 100 30.66 3.66 -6.49
N TYR A 101 30.69 3.56 -7.83
CA TYR A 101 31.07 2.38 -8.59
C TYR A 101 31.98 1.47 -7.76
N ARG A 102 31.46 0.35 -7.26
CA ARG A 102 32.32 -0.72 -6.77
C ARG A 102 33.22 -1.06 -7.94
N ASP A 103 34.50 -0.86 -7.70
CA ASP A 103 35.61 -1.11 -8.61
C ASP A 103 35.30 -2.35 -9.44
N LEU A 104 35.05 -2.13 -10.73
CA LEU A 104 35.29 -3.15 -11.74
C LEU A 104 36.82 -3.27 -11.81
N GLU A 105 37.39 -3.98 -10.84
CA GLU A 105 38.72 -4.56 -11.01
C GLU A 105 38.59 -5.60 -12.13
N ILE A 106 39.20 -5.25 -13.25
CA ILE A 106 39.49 -6.11 -14.41
C ILE A 106 40.57 -7.11 -14.01
#